data_AF-C3ZUG4-F1
#
_entry.id   AF-C3ZUG4-F1
#
_cell.length_a   1.000
_cell.length_b   1.000
_cell.length_c   1.000
_cell.angle_alpha   90.00
_cell.angle_beta   90.00
_cell.angle_gamma   90.00
#
_symmetry.space_group_name_H-M   'P 1'
#
loop_
_entity.id
_entity.type
_entity.pdbx_description
1 polymer ?
#
loop_
_entity_poly.entity_id
_entity_poly.type
_entity_poly.pdbx_seq_one_letter_code
_entity_poly.pdbx_strand_id
1 'polypeptide(L)'
;MIRHGADHVFASKEGEVTDADIDAIMAEGEKRTEELRKKLEGLGESALRNFTLDAPMPSIYNFEGENYKEKQFQGITHWIEPPKRERKANYAVDAYFREALRVSEPKAPKAPRPPKQPNIQDFQFYPPRLFELLEKEIYAYRKSIGYKVPRNIDLSPAEAKRQQEEEQKKIDEGEPLSEEEIEEKEKLLQQGFTNWSKRDFNQFIKANEKWGRDDIENISKEVEGKTPEEVIEYSAVFWERCNELQDIERIMAQIERGEAKIQRRISIKKALDAKMARYKAPFHQLRIAYGTNKGKNYTEEEDRFLVCMLHKLGFDKENVYEELRYACRQAPQFRFDWFLKSRTAMELQRRCNTLITLIERENAELEEKERQEKRKRGPRAGTPKGTQKRKADGTPDGRGRPKKKKA
;
A
#
# COMPACT_ATOMS: atom_id res chain seq x y z
N MET A 1 -13.92 8.26 41.50
CA MET A 1 -15.08 7.40 41.19
C MET A 1 -14.58 5.97 41.22
N ILE A 2 -14.87 5.27 42.32
CA ILE A 2 -14.32 3.96 42.68
C ILE A 2 -14.92 2.91 41.71
N ARG A 3 -14.07 2.21 40.95
CA ARG A 3 -14.46 1.18 39.97
C ARG A 3 -13.87 -0.18 40.32
N HIS A 4 -14.02 -0.62 41.56
CA HIS A 4 -13.70 -1.99 41.93
C HIS A 4 -14.85 -2.54 42.78
N GLY A 5 -15.48 -3.62 42.31
CA GLY A 5 -16.64 -4.27 42.93
C GLY A 5 -17.89 -4.33 42.02
N ALA A 6 -18.05 -3.40 41.08
CA ALA A 6 -19.21 -3.36 40.20
C ALA A 6 -19.34 -4.60 39.30
N ASP A 7 -18.22 -5.14 38.81
CA ASP A 7 -18.22 -6.28 37.89
C ASP A 7 -18.71 -7.58 38.54
N HIS A 8 -18.59 -7.71 39.87
CA HIS A 8 -19.09 -8.88 40.60
C HIS A 8 -20.60 -8.81 40.82
N VAL A 9 -21.14 -7.60 41.02
CA VAL A 9 -22.59 -7.36 41.15
C VAL A 9 -23.32 -7.58 39.81
N PHE A 10 -22.68 -7.25 38.68
CA PHE A 10 -23.25 -7.48 37.35
C PHE A 10 -23.15 -8.93 36.85
N ALA A 11 -22.31 -9.77 37.46
CA ALA A 11 -22.13 -11.17 37.07
C ALA A 11 -23.15 -12.13 37.72
N SER A 12 -23.81 -11.72 38.81
CA SER A 12 -24.83 -12.51 39.51
C SER A 12 -26.20 -12.34 38.86
N LYS A 13 -26.92 -13.43 38.55
CA LYS A 13 -28.31 -13.35 38.04
C LYS A 13 -29.26 -12.89 39.16
N GLU A 14 -30.24 -12.08 38.78
CA GLU A 14 -31.23 -11.46 39.67
C GLU A 14 -31.86 -12.47 40.65
N GLY A 15 -31.61 -12.30 41.95
CA GLY A 15 -32.31 -12.99 43.03
C GLY A 15 -31.46 -13.63 44.15
N GLU A 16 -30.13 -13.72 44.02
CA GLU A 16 -29.28 -14.43 44.99
C GLU A 16 -28.39 -13.56 45.89
N VAL A 17 -28.43 -12.22 45.77
CA VAL A 17 -27.67 -11.31 46.64
C VAL A 17 -28.63 -10.69 47.64
N THR A 18 -28.53 -11.06 48.91
CA THR A 18 -29.30 -10.41 49.98
C THR A 18 -28.59 -9.14 50.44
N ASP A 19 -29.32 -8.17 51.01
CA ASP A 19 -28.72 -6.91 51.50
C ASP A 19 -27.57 -7.15 52.51
N ALA A 20 -27.59 -8.28 53.23
CA ALA A 20 -26.52 -8.69 54.14
C ALA A 20 -25.20 -9.04 53.41
N ASP A 21 -25.26 -9.47 52.14
CA ASP A 21 -24.08 -9.80 51.33
C ASP A 21 -23.41 -8.53 50.76
N ILE A 22 -24.20 -7.47 50.55
CA ILE A 22 -23.70 -6.18 50.04
C ILE A 22 -22.84 -5.49 51.11
N ASP A 23 -23.28 -5.51 52.37
CA ASP A 23 -22.53 -4.93 53.49
C ASP A 23 -21.21 -5.70 53.75
N ALA A 24 -21.23 -7.02 53.60
CA ALA A 24 -20.02 -7.85 53.70
C ALA A 24 -19.01 -7.53 52.57
N ILE A 25 -19.49 -7.36 51.34
CA ILE A 25 -18.66 -6.98 50.19
C ILE A 25 -18.10 -5.56 50.37
N MET A 26 -18.88 -4.64 50.94
CA MET A 26 -18.43 -3.26 51.21
C MET A 26 -17.33 -3.24 52.28
N ALA A 27 -17.50 -4.01 53.36
CA ALA A 27 -16.50 -4.14 54.41
C ALA A 27 -15.19 -4.80 53.93
N GLU A 28 -15.27 -5.78 53.02
CA GLU A 28 -14.08 -6.38 52.39
C GLU A 28 -13.39 -5.40 51.42
N GLY A 29 -14.18 -4.60 50.69
CA GLY A 29 -13.68 -3.54 49.83
C GLY A 29 -12.94 -2.45 50.60
N GLU A 30 -13.48 -2.02 51.75
CA GLU A 30 -12.82 -1.06 52.65
C GLU A 30 -11.53 -1.63 53.21
N LYS A 31 -11.52 -2.87 53.71
CA LYS A 31 -10.30 -3.54 54.18
C LYS A 31 -9.21 -3.61 53.11
N ARG A 32 -9.56 -4.03 51.88
CA ARG A 32 -8.59 -4.08 50.77
C ARG A 32 -8.06 -2.71 50.41
N THR A 33 -8.90 -1.68 50.47
CA THR A 33 -8.48 -0.30 50.17
C THR A 33 -7.53 0.22 51.26
N GLU A 34 -7.79 -0.10 52.53
CA GLU A 34 -6.93 0.22 53.67
C GLU A 34 -5.57 -0.50 53.55
N GLU A 35 -5.56 -1.77 53.16
CA GLU A 35 -4.34 -2.55 52.92
C GLU A 35 -3.52 -1.98 51.76
N LEU A 36 -4.18 -1.60 50.66
CA LEU A 36 -3.51 -0.99 49.51
C LEU A 36 -2.93 0.37 49.87
N ARG A 37 -3.65 1.16 50.68
CA ARG A 37 -3.19 2.45 51.19
C ARG A 37 -1.96 2.29 52.10
N LYS A 38 -1.96 1.31 53.00
CA LYS A 38 -0.78 0.96 53.82
C LYS A 38 0.41 0.52 52.97
N LYS A 39 0.18 -0.27 51.91
CA LYS A 39 1.25 -0.63 50.95
C LYS A 39 1.78 0.60 50.21
N LEU A 40 0.92 1.54 49.81
CA LEU A 40 1.32 2.77 49.15
C LEU A 40 2.09 3.73 50.08
N GLU A 41 1.70 3.83 51.35
CA GLU A 41 2.46 4.57 52.36
C GLU A 41 3.82 3.92 52.64
N GLY A 42 3.90 2.59 52.69
CA GLY A 42 5.17 1.86 52.83
C GLY A 42 6.12 1.99 51.63
N LEU A 43 5.56 2.24 50.43
CA LEU A 43 6.32 2.54 49.21
C LEU A 43 6.67 4.04 49.05
N GLY A 44 6.14 4.89 49.94
CA GLY A 44 6.31 6.34 49.92
C GLY A 44 7.69 6.82 50.39
N GLU A 45 8.26 7.77 49.64
CA GLU A 45 9.52 8.51 49.85
C GLU A 45 10.85 7.75 49.74
N SER A 46 10.99 6.50 50.20
CA SER A 46 12.27 5.77 50.09
C SER A 46 12.52 5.19 48.68
N ALA A 47 11.48 4.77 47.98
CA ALA A 47 11.58 4.25 46.61
C ALA A 47 11.83 5.36 45.56
N LEU A 48 11.31 6.58 45.78
CA LEU A 48 11.57 7.73 44.91
C LEU A 48 12.99 8.29 45.07
N ARG A 49 13.59 8.22 46.26
CA ARG A 49 14.98 8.67 46.48
C ARG A 49 16.03 7.75 45.84
N ASN A 50 15.67 6.50 45.58
CA ASN A 50 16.53 5.53 44.87
C ASN A 50 16.32 5.53 43.35
N PHE A 51 15.49 6.43 42.81
CA PHE A 51 15.30 6.57 41.36
C PHE A 51 16.42 7.45 40.77
N THR A 52 17.58 6.84 40.58
CA THR A 52 18.67 7.41 39.76
C THR A 52 18.57 6.84 38.34
N LEU A 53 18.58 7.73 37.34
CA LEU A 53 18.37 7.42 35.91
C LEU A 53 19.62 6.85 35.22
N ASP A 54 20.63 6.40 35.98
CA ASP A 54 21.98 6.13 35.48
C ASP A 54 22.62 4.86 36.08
N ALA A 55 21.82 3.81 36.26
CA ALA A 55 22.31 2.45 36.56
C ALA A 55 22.16 1.56 35.31
N PRO A 56 23.11 0.66 35.03
CA PRO A 56 23.11 -0.15 33.81
C PRO A 56 21.85 -1.01 33.77
N MET A 57 21.11 -0.89 32.67
CA MET A 57 19.83 -1.53 32.40
C MET A 57 19.73 -2.92 33.06
N PRO A 58 18.87 -3.12 34.09
CA PRO A 58 18.55 -4.46 34.52
C PRO A 58 17.93 -5.18 33.33
N SER A 59 18.47 -6.36 33.02
CA SER A 59 18.05 -7.26 31.95
C SER A 59 16.53 -7.21 31.73
N ILE A 60 16.09 -6.91 30.50
CA ILE A 60 14.67 -6.84 30.04
C ILE A 60 13.87 -8.10 30.43
N TYR A 61 14.56 -9.20 30.74
CA TYR A 61 13.97 -10.48 31.12
C TYR A 61 13.60 -10.59 32.60
N ASN A 62 13.81 -9.57 33.43
CA ASN A 62 13.39 -9.57 34.84
C ASN A 62 12.06 -8.84 35.02
N PHE A 63 11.01 -9.56 35.43
CA PHE A 63 9.70 -9.01 35.76
C PHE A 63 9.24 -9.56 37.11
N GLU A 64 8.76 -8.70 38.02
CA GLU A 64 8.31 -9.09 39.38
C GLU A 64 9.31 -9.93 40.21
N GLY A 65 10.62 -9.73 40.02
CA GLY A 65 11.65 -10.46 40.77
C GLY A 65 11.99 -11.85 40.22
N GLU A 66 11.37 -12.28 39.12
CA GLU A 66 11.74 -13.50 38.40
C GLU A 66 12.42 -13.19 37.06
N ASN A 67 13.44 -13.99 36.71
CA ASN A 67 14.20 -13.90 35.48
C ASN A 67 13.65 -14.89 34.43
N TYR A 68 12.98 -14.37 33.42
CA TYR A 68 12.26 -15.13 32.39
C TYR A 68 13.15 -15.61 31.23
N LYS A 69 14.46 -15.35 31.30
CA LYS A 69 15.41 -15.77 30.26
C LYS A 69 15.56 -17.30 30.16
N GLU A 70 15.35 -18.03 31.27
CA GLU A 70 15.49 -19.49 31.32
C GLU A 70 14.15 -20.25 31.23
N LYS A 71 13.01 -19.56 31.38
CA LYS A 71 11.67 -20.15 31.27
C LYS A 71 11.10 -20.10 29.84
N GLN A 72 11.94 -19.81 28.85
CA GLN A 72 11.52 -19.74 27.46
C GLN A 72 11.26 -21.15 26.89
N PHE A 73 9.99 -21.55 26.94
CA PHE A 73 9.34 -22.51 26.04
C PHE A 73 9.61 -24.01 26.28
N GLN A 74 8.98 -24.57 27.33
CA GLN A 74 8.60 -25.98 27.32
C GLN A 74 7.29 -26.16 26.53
N GLY A 75 7.45 -26.47 25.24
CA GLY A 75 6.57 -27.34 24.45
C GLY A 75 5.07 -27.02 24.39
N ILE A 76 4.67 -26.25 23.37
CA ILE A 76 3.38 -26.51 22.70
C ILE A 76 3.57 -27.80 21.88
N THR A 77 3.23 -28.95 22.45
CA THR A 77 3.35 -30.28 21.83
C THR A 77 2.33 -30.58 20.74
N HIS A 78 1.54 -29.60 20.30
CA HIS A 78 0.57 -29.74 19.21
C HIS A 78 0.49 -28.50 18.32
N TRP A 79 1.63 -27.99 17.85
CA TRP A 79 1.64 -27.05 16.73
C TRP A 79 1.55 -27.83 15.41
N ILE A 80 0.37 -27.86 14.80
CA ILE A 80 0.20 -28.31 13.42
C ILE A 80 0.81 -27.21 12.53
N GLU A 81 2.04 -27.45 12.07
CA GLU A 81 2.75 -26.57 11.16
C GLU A 81 1.89 -26.43 9.88
N PRO A 82 1.43 -25.21 9.51
CA PRO A 82 0.80 -24.99 8.23
C PRO A 82 1.75 -25.51 7.15
N PRO A 83 1.31 -26.31 6.17
CA PRO A 83 2.19 -26.86 5.15
C PRO A 83 2.99 -25.71 4.57
N LYS A 84 4.31 -25.78 4.72
CA LYS A 84 5.24 -24.80 4.14
C LYS A 84 4.76 -24.59 2.71
N ARG A 85 4.39 -23.35 2.41
CA ARG A 85 4.05 -22.96 1.05
C ARG A 85 5.35 -23.13 0.28
N GLU A 86 5.56 -24.31 -0.29
CA GLU A 86 6.62 -24.56 -1.25
C GLU A 86 6.38 -23.54 -2.34
N ARG A 87 7.18 -22.47 -2.34
CA ARG A 87 7.37 -21.66 -3.53
C ARG A 87 7.90 -22.66 -4.54
N LYS A 88 7.04 -23.14 -5.45
CA LYS A 88 7.50 -23.85 -6.64
C LYS A 88 8.56 -22.96 -7.25
N ALA A 89 9.82 -23.39 -7.18
CA ALA A 89 10.91 -22.73 -7.88
C ALA A 89 10.66 -23.04 -9.36
N ASN A 90 9.81 -22.23 -9.99
CA ASN A 90 9.38 -22.46 -11.36
C ASN A 90 10.45 -22.06 -12.39
N TYR A 91 11.63 -21.60 -11.98
CA TYR A 91 12.71 -21.25 -12.89
C TYR A 91 14.07 -21.62 -12.31
N ALA A 92 14.90 -22.33 -13.08
CA ALA A 92 16.30 -22.62 -12.76
C ALA A 92 17.12 -21.32 -12.61
N VAL A 93 16.73 -20.26 -13.32
CA VAL A 93 17.36 -18.93 -13.30
C VAL A 93 17.29 -18.28 -11.90
N ASP A 94 16.20 -18.45 -11.16
CA ASP A 94 16.07 -17.93 -9.78
C ASP A 94 17.08 -18.55 -8.80
N ALA A 95 17.47 -19.81 -9.03
CA ALA A 95 18.45 -20.50 -8.19
C ALA A 95 19.85 -19.92 -8.43
N TYR A 96 20.18 -19.61 -9.69
CA TYR A 96 21.43 -18.93 -10.05
C TYR A 96 21.57 -17.58 -9.33
N PHE A 97 20.53 -16.73 -9.39
CA PHE A 97 20.57 -15.41 -8.74
C PHE A 97 20.61 -15.49 -7.22
N ARG A 98 19.85 -16.41 -6.60
CA ARG A 98 19.93 -16.63 -5.14
C ARG A 98 21.33 -17.04 -4.68
N GLU A 99 22.03 -17.87 -5.45
CA GLU A 99 23.38 -18.31 -5.11
C GLU A 99 24.44 -17.26 -5.47
N ALA A 100 24.22 -16.44 -6.51
CA ALA A 100 25.12 -15.35 -6.91
C ALA A 100 25.02 -14.12 -6.00
N LEU A 101 23.80 -13.79 -5.54
CA LEU A 101 23.46 -12.61 -4.74
C LEU A 101 23.20 -12.96 -3.27
N ARG A 102 23.71 -14.08 -2.76
CA ARG A 102 23.62 -14.44 -1.33
C ARG A 102 24.39 -13.41 -0.48
N VAL A 103 23.67 -12.42 0.06
CA VAL A 103 24.20 -11.32 0.92
C VAL A 103 24.20 -11.70 2.41
N SER A 104 23.47 -12.73 2.84
CA SER A 104 23.50 -13.18 4.25
C SER A 104 24.81 -13.91 4.58
N GLU A 105 25.48 -13.52 5.67
CA GLU A 105 26.70 -14.17 6.18
C GLU A 105 26.56 -15.70 6.22
N PRO A 106 27.42 -16.47 5.52
CA PRO A 106 27.32 -17.90 5.54
C PRO A 106 28.17 -18.48 6.68
N LYS A 107 27.58 -19.40 7.44
CA LYS A 107 28.26 -20.36 8.35
C LYS A 107 29.19 -21.34 7.61
N ALA A 108 29.26 -21.31 6.28
CA ALA A 108 30.05 -22.23 5.45
C ALA A 108 30.77 -21.51 4.29
N PRO A 109 31.97 -21.98 3.87
CA PRO A 109 32.70 -21.40 2.76
C PRO A 109 31.93 -21.55 1.43
N LYS A 110 31.91 -20.48 0.62
CA LYS A 110 31.24 -20.44 -0.69
C LYS A 110 31.85 -21.47 -1.65
N ALA A 111 31.02 -22.10 -2.47
CA ALA A 111 31.51 -22.97 -3.54
C ALA A 111 32.38 -22.16 -4.52
N PRO A 112 33.54 -22.68 -4.96
CA PRO A 112 34.41 -21.97 -5.90
C PRO A 112 33.69 -21.67 -7.21
N ARG A 113 33.91 -20.46 -7.74
CA ARG A 113 33.43 -20.00 -9.05
C ARG A 113 34.61 -19.70 -9.97
N PRO A 114 34.44 -19.82 -11.30
CA PRO A 114 35.48 -19.40 -12.25
C PRO A 114 35.88 -17.93 -12.04
N PRO A 115 37.18 -17.59 -12.03
CA PRO A 115 37.64 -16.23 -11.70
C PRO A 115 37.26 -15.15 -12.72
N LYS A 116 36.84 -15.51 -13.94
CA LYS A 116 36.45 -14.58 -15.02
C LYS A 116 34.95 -14.59 -15.34
N GLN A 117 34.11 -15.01 -14.40
CA GLN A 117 32.67 -15.09 -14.67
C GLN A 117 32.05 -13.68 -14.78
N PRO A 118 31.26 -13.39 -15.84
CA PRO A 118 30.54 -12.12 -15.97
C PRO A 118 29.57 -11.91 -14.81
N ASN A 119 29.53 -10.69 -14.26
CA ASN A 119 28.58 -10.31 -13.21
C ASN A 119 27.22 -9.95 -13.85
N ILE A 120 26.30 -10.90 -13.87
CA ILE A 120 24.97 -10.76 -14.45
C ILE A 120 23.95 -10.49 -13.36
N GLN A 121 23.06 -9.54 -13.62
CA GLN A 121 21.96 -9.18 -12.74
C GLN A 121 20.60 -9.55 -13.33
N ASP A 122 19.62 -9.80 -12.48
CA ASP A 122 18.25 -10.20 -12.85
C ASP A 122 17.53 -9.11 -13.67
N PHE A 123 17.65 -7.85 -13.24
CA PHE A 123 17.07 -6.69 -13.92
C PHE A 123 17.66 -6.38 -15.30
N GLN A 124 18.69 -7.09 -15.74
CA GLN A 124 19.27 -6.96 -17.07
C GLN A 124 18.63 -7.92 -18.10
N PHE A 125 17.72 -8.80 -17.65
CA PHE A 125 16.87 -9.66 -18.48
C PHE A 125 17.63 -10.49 -19.55
N TYR A 126 18.75 -11.09 -19.18
CA TYR A 126 19.45 -12.01 -20.09
C TYR A 126 18.59 -13.24 -20.43
N PRO A 127 18.80 -13.87 -21.60
CA PRO A 127 18.09 -15.09 -21.97
C PRO A 127 18.38 -16.26 -21.01
N PRO A 128 17.40 -17.14 -20.70
CA PRO A 128 17.58 -18.33 -19.86
C PRO A 128 18.75 -19.23 -20.30
N ARG A 129 18.94 -19.35 -21.61
CA ARG A 129 20.01 -20.14 -22.23
C ARG A 129 21.42 -19.73 -21.79
N LEU A 130 21.64 -18.44 -21.51
CA LEU A 130 22.93 -17.96 -21.01
C LEU A 130 23.28 -18.57 -19.65
N PHE A 131 22.28 -18.72 -18.78
CA PHE A 131 22.47 -19.29 -17.44
C PHE A 131 22.83 -20.78 -17.52
N GLU A 132 22.26 -21.53 -18.46
CA GLU A 132 22.63 -22.93 -18.70
C GLU A 132 24.12 -23.07 -19.08
N LEU A 133 24.61 -22.21 -19.97
CA LEU A 133 26.03 -22.20 -20.39
C LEU A 133 26.95 -21.81 -19.23
N LEU A 134 26.57 -20.82 -18.43
CA LEU A 134 27.33 -20.40 -17.25
C LEU A 134 27.35 -21.48 -16.15
N GLU A 135 26.25 -22.22 -15.99
CA GLU A 135 26.19 -23.38 -15.08
C GLU A 135 27.12 -24.51 -15.54
N LYS A 136 27.13 -24.84 -16.84
CA LYS A 136 28.09 -25.79 -17.41
C LYS A 136 29.54 -25.39 -17.13
N GLU A 137 29.90 -24.11 -17.33
CA GLU A 137 31.25 -23.61 -16.99
C GLU A 137 31.58 -23.74 -15.50
N ILE A 138 30.60 -23.45 -14.63
CA ILE A 138 30.78 -23.60 -13.18
C ILE A 138 31.05 -25.08 -12.84
N TYR A 139 30.29 -26.01 -13.42
CA TYR A 139 30.48 -27.45 -13.18
C TYR A 139 31.83 -27.94 -13.71
N ALA A 140 32.20 -27.56 -14.94
CA ALA A 140 33.50 -27.90 -15.53
C ALA A 140 34.68 -27.36 -14.70
N TYR A 141 34.56 -26.12 -14.20
CA TYR A 141 35.58 -25.52 -13.33
C TYR A 141 35.68 -26.25 -11.99
N ARG A 142 34.53 -26.55 -11.34
CA ARG A 142 34.47 -27.33 -10.09
C ARG A 142 35.09 -28.72 -10.25
N LYS A 143 34.90 -29.35 -11.40
CA LYS A 143 35.56 -30.62 -11.76
C LYS A 143 37.07 -30.45 -11.89
N SER A 144 37.55 -29.40 -12.57
CA SER A 144 38.99 -29.16 -12.76
C SER A 144 39.76 -28.91 -11.46
N ILE A 145 39.11 -28.34 -10.45
CA ILE A 145 39.70 -28.08 -9.13
C ILE A 145 39.48 -29.24 -8.14
N GLY A 146 38.80 -30.31 -8.55
CA GLY A 146 38.48 -31.45 -7.69
C GLY A 146 37.52 -31.13 -6.54
N TYR A 147 36.61 -30.16 -6.71
CA TYR A 147 35.68 -29.74 -5.67
C TYR A 147 34.67 -30.85 -5.34
N LYS A 148 34.50 -31.13 -4.04
CA LYS A 148 33.48 -32.06 -3.53
C LYS A 148 32.40 -31.30 -2.79
N VAL A 149 31.14 -31.60 -3.13
CA VAL A 149 29.97 -30.93 -2.54
C VAL A 149 29.85 -31.31 -1.06
N PRO A 150 29.91 -30.36 -0.11
CA PRO A 150 29.67 -30.63 1.30
C PRO A 150 28.22 -31.06 1.57
N ARG A 151 28.00 -31.85 2.62
CA ARG A 151 26.64 -32.18 3.05
C ARG A 151 25.97 -30.97 3.66
N ASN A 152 24.72 -30.73 3.27
CA ASN A 152 23.89 -29.70 3.87
C ASN A 152 23.46 -30.15 5.28
N ILE A 153 23.80 -29.37 6.30
CA ILE A 153 23.55 -29.68 7.72
C ILE A 153 22.09 -29.35 8.09
N ASP A 154 21.41 -28.52 7.30
CA ASP A 154 20.05 -28.03 7.57
C ASP A 154 18.93 -28.99 7.10
N LEU A 155 19.29 -30.06 6.37
CA LEU A 155 18.37 -31.05 5.82
C LEU A 155 18.45 -32.38 6.58
N SER A 156 17.38 -33.19 6.50
CA SER A 156 17.39 -34.55 7.04
C SER A 156 18.57 -35.35 6.45
N PRO A 157 19.26 -36.21 7.24
CA PRO A 157 20.45 -36.93 6.77
C PRO A 157 20.26 -37.71 5.46
N ALA A 158 19.05 -38.20 5.19
CA ALA A 158 18.71 -38.91 3.95
C ALA A 158 18.58 -37.95 2.75
N GLU A 159 17.97 -36.79 2.94
CA GLU A 159 17.79 -35.76 1.91
C GLU A 159 19.09 -35.04 1.60
N ALA A 160 19.89 -34.74 2.64
CA ALA A 160 21.21 -34.15 2.52
C ALA A 160 22.16 -35.05 1.70
N LYS A 161 22.06 -36.37 1.87
CA LYS A 161 22.85 -37.33 1.08
C LYS A 161 22.40 -37.40 -0.38
N ARG A 162 21.08 -37.43 -0.65
CA ARG A 162 20.55 -37.42 -2.02
C ARG A 162 20.94 -36.14 -2.77
N GLN A 163 20.78 -34.98 -2.13
CA GLN A 163 21.18 -33.70 -2.73
C GLN A 163 22.69 -33.63 -2.99
N GLN A 164 23.51 -34.16 -2.08
CA GLN A 164 24.95 -34.24 -2.27
C GLN A 164 25.31 -35.10 -3.49
N GLU A 165 24.71 -36.28 -3.62
CA GLU A 165 24.95 -37.20 -4.74
C GLU A 165 24.49 -36.59 -6.08
N GLU A 166 23.34 -35.93 -6.12
CA GLU A 166 22.82 -35.27 -7.33
C GLU A 166 23.71 -34.10 -7.77
N GLU A 167 24.11 -33.22 -6.85
CA GLU A 167 25.00 -32.09 -7.18
C GLU A 167 26.41 -32.54 -7.53
N GLN A 168 26.92 -33.59 -6.88
CA GLN A 168 28.21 -34.17 -7.23
C GLN A 168 28.17 -34.81 -8.62
N LYS A 169 27.08 -35.51 -8.97
CA LYS A 169 26.89 -36.08 -10.30
C LYS A 169 26.93 -35.00 -11.40
N LYS A 170 26.28 -33.85 -11.19
CA LYS A 170 26.33 -32.70 -12.12
C LYS A 170 27.76 -32.17 -12.30
N ILE A 171 28.55 -32.11 -11.24
CA ILE A 171 29.96 -31.70 -11.32
C ILE A 171 30.78 -32.74 -12.07
N ASP A 172 30.59 -34.02 -11.76
CA ASP A 172 31.35 -35.12 -12.37
C ASP A 172 31.04 -35.26 -13.87
N GLU A 173 29.78 -34.99 -14.28
CA GLU A 173 29.31 -34.90 -15.67
C GLU A 173 29.65 -33.57 -16.35
N GLY A 174 30.21 -32.59 -15.63
CA GLY A 174 30.59 -31.29 -16.20
C GLY A 174 31.65 -31.43 -17.29
N GLU A 175 31.33 -31.00 -18.50
CA GLU A 175 32.24 -30.91 -19.65
C GLU A 175 32.58 -29.44 -19.94
N PRO A 176 33.81 -29.14 -20.41
CA PRO A 176 34.15 -27.79 -20.86
C PRO A 176 33.28 -27.41 -22.07
N LEU A 177 32.93 -26.13 -22.18
CA LEU A 177 32.16 -25.62 -23.32
C LEU A 177 32.89 -25.86 -24.64
N SER A 178 32.13 -26.23 -25.68
CA SER A 178 32.65 -26.32 -27.05
C SER A 178 32.92 -24.92 -27.63
N GLU A 179 33.70 -24.85 -28.73
CA GLU A 179 33.94 -23.58 -29.43
C GLU A 179 32.63 -22.91 -29.89
N GLU A 180 31.66 -23.70 -30.35
CA GLU A 180 30.32 -23.23 -30.73
C GLU A 180 29.54 -22.64 -29.53
N GLU A 181 29.61 -23.29 -28.36
CA GLU A 181 28.94 -22.81 -27.15
C GLU A 181 29.60 -21.55 -26.58
N ILE A 182 30.92 -21.39 -26.76
CA ILE A 182 31.64 -20.17 -26.39
C ILE A 182 31.17 -19.00 -27.26
N GLU A 183 31.04 -19.20 -28.58
CA GLU A 183 30.47 -18.18 -29.47
C GLU A 183 28.99 -17.87 -29.16
N GLU A 184 28.18 -18.88 -28.84
CA GLU A 184 26.78 -18.71 -28.41
C GLU A 184 26.71 -17.84 -27.15
N LYS A 185 27.56 -18.13 -26.16
CA LYS A 185 27.66 -17.36 -24.92
C LYS A 185 28.02 -15.90 -25.18
N GLU A 186 29.00 -15.63 -26.05
CA GLU A 186 29.38 -14.24 -26.39
C GLU A 186 28.23 -13.47 -27.05
N LYS A 187 27.45 -14.12 -27.93
CA LYS A 187 26.25 -13.53 -28.54
C LYS A 187 25.17 -13.25 -27.49
N LEU A 188 24.91 -14.21 -26.59
CA LEU A 188 23.89 -14.08 -25.54
C LEU A 188 24.24 -12.99 -24.50
N LEU A 189 25.53 -12.76 -24.24
CA LEU A 189 25.99 -11.66 -23.39
C LEU A 189 25.71 -10.27 -23.98
N GLN A 190 25.50 -10.16 -25.30
CA GLN A 190 25.14 -8.89 -25.95
C GLN A 190 23.61 -8.65 -25.98
N GLN A 191 22.80 -9.70 -25.81
CA GLN A 191 21.34 -9.62 -25.87
C GLN A 191 20.67 -9.12 -24.58
N GLY A 192 21.43 -8.97 -23.49
CA GLY A 192 20.94 -8.38 -22.25
C GLY A 192 21.12 -6.87 -22.20
N PHE A 193 20.45 -6.24 -21.24
CA PHE A 193 20.56 -4.81 -20.96
C PHE A 193 21.87 -4.47 -20.22
N THR A 194 23.00 -4.63 -20.91
CA THR A 194 24.36 -4.40 -20.37
C THR A 194 24.61 -2.95 -19.94
N ASN A 195 23.97 -2.00 -20.63
CA ASN A 195 24.01 -0.57 -20.34
C ASN A 195 23.17 -0.16 -19.11
N TRP A 196 22.36 -1.06 -18.54
CA TRP A 196 21.53 -0.78 -17.36
C TRP A 196 22.27 -1.14 -16.07
N SER A 197 22.52 -0.12 -15.25
CA SER A 197 23.09 -0.28 -13.91
C SER A 197 22.00 -0.51 -12.86
N LYS A 198 22.38 -0.96 -11.64
CA LYS A 198 21.43 -1.06 -10.52
C LYS A 198 20.85 0.31 -10.14
N ARG A 199 21.61 1.40 -10.33
CA ARG A 199 21.14 2.77 -10.10
C ARG A 199 20.02 3.10 -11.09
N ASP A 200 20.24 2.82 -12.37
CA ASP A 200 19.30 3.11 -13.45
C ASP A 200 17.99 2.32 -13.24
N PHE A 201 18.11 1.04 -12.89
CA PHE A 201 16.96 0.21 -12.53
C PHE A 201 16.16 0.81 -11.37
N ASN A 202 16.82 1.16 -10.26
CA ASN A 202 16.15 1.74 -9.11
C ASN A 202 15.51 3.10 -9.44
N GLN A 203 16.11 3.88 -10.34
CA GLN A 203 15.58 5.15 -10.82
C GLN A 203 14.35 4.94 -11.70
N PHE A 204 14.37 3.96 -12.60
CA PHE A 204 13.23 3.53 -13.39
C PHE A 204 12.06 3.09 -12.51
N ILE A 205 12.29 2.28 -11.46
CA ILE A 205 11.23 1.88 -10.53
C ILE A 205 10.65 3.09 -9.77
N LYS A 206 11.50 4.02 -9.31
CA LYS A 206 11.04 5.25 -8.64
C LYS A 206 10.23 6.15 -9.59
N ALA A 207 10.63 6.24 -10.85
CA ALA A 207 9.91 7.00 -11.86
C ALA A 207 8.53 6.38 -12.14
N ASN A 208 8.44 5.05 -12.24
CA ASN A 208 7.17 4.32 -12.34
C ASN A 208 6.28 4.53 -11.10
N GLU A 209 6.84 4.57 -9.89
CA GLU A 209 6.07 4.90 -8.68
C GLU A 209 5.51 6.34 -8.71
N LYS A 210 6.26 7.28 -9.28
CA LYS A 210 5.92 8.71 -9.26
C LYS A 210 4.94 9.13 -10.36
N TRP A 211 5.09 8.58 -11.56
CA TRP A 211 4.30 8.96 -12.74
C TRP A 211 3.24 7.90 -13.11
N GLY A 212 3.39 6.67 -12.61
CA GLY A 212 2.56 5.53 -12.98
C GLY A 212 3.06 4.84 -14.25
N ARG A 213 2.69 3.57 -14.45
CA ARG A 213 3.21 2.72 -15.53
C ARG A 213 2.94 3.23 -16.95
N ASP A 214 1.88 4.02 -17.12
CA ASP A 214 1.40 4.45 -18.44
C ASP A 214 2.14 5.70 -18.96
N ASP A 215 2.77 6.49 -18.08
CA ASP A 215 3.38 7.78 -18.41
C ASP A 215 4.87 7.63 -18.74
N ILE A 216 5.14 6.89 -19.83
CA ILE A 216 6.51 6.58 -20.28
C ILE A 216 7.31 7.83 -20.68
N GLU A 217 6.62 8.90 -21.11
CA GLU A 217 7.25 10.17 -21.47
C GLU A 217 7.89 10.86 -20.27
N ASN A 218 7.24 10.84 -19.11
CA ASN A 218 7.81 11.41 -17.89
C ASN A 218 8.78 10.45 -17.20
N ILE A 219 8.55 9.13 -17.32
CA ILE A 219 9.51 8.13 -16.84
C ILE A 219 10.85 8.28 -17.56
N SER A 220 10.85 8.37 -18.89
CA SER A 220 12.08 8.48 -19.69
C SER A 220 12.90 9.74 -19.38
N LYS A 221 12.25 10.85 -19.02
CA LYS A 221 12.94 12.08 -18.61
C LYS A 221 13.60 11.98 -17.24
N GLU A 222 13.10 11.11 -16.36
CA GLU A 222 13.67 10.92 -15.02
C GLU A 222 14.79 9.88 -14.97
N VAL A 223 14.92 8.99 -15.96
CA VAL A 223 16.02 8.02 -16.02
C VAL A 223 17.26 8.69 -16.62
N GLU A 224 18.15 9.16 -15.74
CA GLU A 224 19.40 9.82 -16.14
C GLU A 224 20.30 8.88 -16.95
N GLY A 225 20.85 9.38 -18.06
CA GLY A 225 21.84 8.64 -18.85
C GLY A 225 21.28 7.54 -19.76
N LYS A 226 19.96 7.53 -19.99
CA LYS A 226 19.30 6.69 -20.99
C LYS A 226 18.49 7.55 -21.96
N THR A 227 18.42 7.12 -23.22
CA THR A 227 17.54 7.77 -24.20
C THR A 227 16.09 7.36 -23.97
N PRO A 228 15.11 8.17 -24.43
CA PRO A 228 13.70 7.76 -24.34
C PRO A 228 13.41 6.43 -25.03
N GLU A 229 14.07 6.14 -26.14
CA GLU A 229 13.95 4.88 -26.89
C GLU A 229 14.43 3.69 -26.05
N GLU A 230 15.61 3.79 -25.42
CA GLU A 230 16.15 2.74 -24.54
C GLU A 230 15.22 2.47 -23.35
N VAL A 231 14.60 3.51 -22.80
CA VAL A 231 13.66 3.37 -21.66
C VAL A 231 12.36 2.71 -22.11
N ILE A 232 11.86 3.00 -23.31
CA ILE A 232 10.66 2.35 -23.87
C ILE A 232 10.93 0.86 -24.11
N GLU A 233 12.05 0.52 -24.74
CA GLU A 233 12.45 -0.88 -24.99
C GLU A 233 12.61 -1.65 -23.67
N TYR A 234 13.32 -1.06 -22.70
CA TYR A 234 13.47 -1.65 -21.38
C TYR A 234 12.13 -1.82 -20.65
N SER A 235 11.25 -0.81 -20.74
CA SER A 235 9.93 -0.86 -20.09
C SER A 235 9.07 -1.99 -20.65
N ALA A 236 9.09 -2.21 -21.97
CA ALA A 236 8.35 -3.30 -22.60
C ALA A 236 8.82 -4.67 -22.09
N VAL A 237 10.13 -4.91 -22.09
CA VAL A 237 10.70 -6.18 -21.59
C VAL A 237 10.51 -6.32 -20.08
N PHE A 238 10.63 -5.22 -19.32
CA PHE A 238 10.38 -5.22 -17.89
C PHE A 238 8.97 -5.71 -17.61
N TRP A 239 7.93 -5.14 -18.22
CA TRP A 239 6.55 -5.56 -17.92
C TRP A 239 6.21 -6.97 -18.43
N GLU A 240 6.88 -7.45 -19.48
CA GLU A 240 6.73 -8.83 -19.95
C GLU A 240 7.39 -9.85 -19.00
N ARG A 241 8.61 -9.55 -18.54
CA ARG A 241 9.49 -10.49 -17.82
C ARG A 241 9.72 -10.13 -16.35
N CYS A 242 8.97 -9.17 -15.78
CA CYS A 242 9.15 -8.71 -14.39
C CYS A 242 9.03 -9.85 -13.36
N ASN A 243 8.31 -10.91 -13.69
CA ASN A 243 8.14 -12.10 -12.84
C ASN A 243 9.44 -12.87 -12.58
N GLU A 244 10.48 -12.66 -13.39
CA GLU A 244 11.82 -13.25 -13.22
C GLU A 244 12.66 -12.53 -12.17
N LEU A 245 12.22 -11.36 -11.69
CA LEU A 245 12.96 -10.59 -10.69
C LEU A 245 12.73 -11.17 -9.30
N GLN A 246 13.82 -11.34 -8.53
CA GLN A 246 13.74 -11.92 -7.20
C GLN A 246 12.88 -11.09 -6.23
N ASP A 247 12.89 -9.76 -6.39
CA ASP A 247 12.19 -8.80 -5.54
C ASP A 247 10.88 -8.28 -6.17
N ILE A 248 10.30 -8.98 -7.15
CA ILE A 248 9.14 -8.48 -7.91
C ILE A 248 7.94 -8.12 -7.02
N GLU A 249 7.61 -8.94 -6.02
CA GLU A 249 6.48 -8.67 -5.11
C GLU A 249 6.63 -7.31 -4.42
N ARG A 250 7.86 -6.96 -4.01
CA ARG A 250 8.15 -5.67 -3.35
C ARG A 250 8.08 -4.51 -4.34
N ILE A 251 8.61 -4.71 -5.55
CA ILE A 251 8.65 -3.71 -6.61
C ILE A 251 7.23 -3.38 -7.09
N MET A 252 6.41 -4.40 -7.37
CA MET A 252 5.01 -4.23 -7.75
C MET A 252 4.22 -3.50 -6.68
N ALA A 253 4.34 -3.92 -5.42
CA ALA A 253 3.67 -3.24 -4.32
C ALA A 253 4.12 -1.78 -4.14
N GLN A 254 5.34 -1.42 -4.54
CA GLN A 254 5.80 -0.03 -4.55
C GLN A 254 5.15 0.78 -5.67
N ILE A 255 5.15 0.25 -6.90
CA ILE A 255 4.54 0.91 -8.07
C ILE A 255 3.03 1.07 -7.86
N GLU A 256 2.33 0.02 -7.44
CA GLU A 256 0.87 0.06 -7.18
C GLU A 256 0.50 1.06 -6.09
N ARG A 257 1.32 1.21 -5.03
CA ARG A 257 1.13 2.25 -4.01
C ARG A 257 1.32 3.65 -4.59
N GLY A 258 2.26 3.84 -5.50
CA GLY A 258 2.46 5.08 -6.25
C GLY A 258 1.24 5.43 -7.09
N GLU A 259 0.80 4.49 -7.93
CA GLU A 259 -0.37 4.62 -8.80
C GLU A 259 -1.66 4.88 -8.01
N ALA A 260 -1.86 4.20 -6.88
CA ALA A 260 -3.00 4.46 -6.00
C ALA A 260 -3.02 5.91 -5.48
N LYS A 261 -1.86 6.51 -5.19
CA LYS A 261 -1.77 7.93 -4.80
C LYS A 261 -2.08 8.85 -5.97
N ILE A 262 -1.57 8.56 -7.17
CA ILE A 262 -1.85 9.32 -8.39
C ILE A 262 -3.35 9.29 -8.70
N GLN A 263 -3.95 8.11 -8.67
CA GLN A 263 -5.37 7.92 -8.91
C GLN A 263 -6.22 8.60 -7.84
N ARG A 264 -5.82 8.53 -6.56
CA ARG A 264 -6.47 9.25 -5.47
C ARG A 264 -6.46 10.75 -5.72
N ARG A 265 -5.32 11.31 -6.12
CA ARG A 265 -5.19 12.74 -6.46
C ARG A 265 -6.11 13.14 -7.61
N ILE A 266 -6.14 12.37 -8.69
CA ILE A 266 -7.01 12.63 -9.85
C ILE A 266 -8.48 12.59 -9.42
N SER A 267 -8.87 11.59 -8.62
CA SER A 267 -10.23 11.46 -8.06
C SER A 267 -10.63 12.71 -7.25
N ILE A 268 -9.76 13.15 -6.33
CA ILE A 268 -10.03 14.32 -5.48
C ILE A 268 -10.20 15.58 -6.32
N LYS A 269 -9.30 15.81 -7.29
CA LYS A 269 -9.38 16.97 -8.20
C LYS A 269 -10.71 16.97 -8.95
N LYS A 270 -11.07 15.84 -9.57
CA LYS A 270 -12.34 15.68 -10.28
C LYS A 270 -13.55 15.91 -9.36
N ALA A 271 -13.52 15.39 -8.14
CA ALA A 271 -14.60 15.52 -7.18
C ALA A 271 -14.81 16.98 -6.74
N LEU A 272 -13.71 17.70 -6.48
CA LEU A 272 -13.74 19.13 -6.14
C LEU A 272 -14.22 19.98 -7.32
N ASP A 273 -13.69 19.75 -8.53
CA ASP A 273 -14.11 20.44 -9.75
C ASP A 273 -15.62 20.27 -9.99
N ALA A 274 -16.12 19.04 -9.91
CA ALA A 274 -17.54 18.73 -10.04
C ALA A 274 -18.39 19.39 -8.94
N LYS A 275 -17.87 19.50 -7.71
CA LYS A 275 -18.56 20.20 -6.62
C LYS A 275 -18.63 21.71 -6.88
N MET A 276 -17.53 22.32 -7.31
CA MET A 276 -17.46 23.77 -7.56
C MET A 276 -18.34 24.18 -8.74
N ALA A 277 -18.35 23.39 -9.82
CA ALA A 277 -19.15 23.66 -11.03
C ALA A 277 -20.66 23.75 -10.78
N ARG A 278 -21.16 23.20 -9.65
CA ARG A 278 -22.58 23.25 -9.27
C ARG A 278 -23.03 24.61 -8.74
N TYR A 279 -22.10 25.51 -8.39
CA TYR A 279 -22.41 26.79 -7.78
C TYR A 279 -21.84 27.94 -8.60
N LYS A 280 -22.62 29.01 -8.81
CA LYS A 280 -22.14 30.22 -9.48
C LYS A 280 -21.16 31.01 -8.61
N ALA A 281 -21.41 31.04 -7.30
CA ALA A 281 -20.54 31.68 -6.31
C ALA A 281 -20.21 30.70 -5.17
N PRO A 282 -19.25 29.77 -5.36
CA PRO A 282 -18.97 28.69 -4.40
C PRO A 282 -18.68 29.19 -2.98
N PHE A 283 -17.88 30.25 -2.83
CA PHE A 283 -17.53 30.84 -1.52
C PHE A 283 -18.74 31.32 -0.70
N HIS A 284 -19.89 31.58 -1.33
CA HIS A 284 -21.09 32.03 -0.64
C HIS A 284 -22.20 30.97 -0.65
N GLN A 285 -22.21 30.07 -1.63
CA GLN A 285 -23.35 29.18 -1.91
C GLN A 285 -23.07 27.69 -1.65
N LEU A 286 -21.82 27.24 -1.69
CA LEU A 286 -21.47 25.82 -1.58
C LEU A 286 -21.93 25.23 -0.24
N ARG A 287 -22.81 24.23 -0.30
CA ARG A 287 -23.29 23.47 0.87
C ARG A 287 -22.63 22.09 0.91
N ILE A 288 -22.33 21.58 2.10
CA ILE A 288 -21.71 20.26 2.28
C ILE A 288 -22.73 19.32 2.93
N ALA A 289 -22.93 18.14 2.34
CA ALA A 289 -23.77 17.10 2.91
C ALA A 289 -23.01 16.35 4.01
N TYR A 290 -23.13 16.79 5.27
CA TYR A 290 -22.35 16.23 6.39
C TYR A 290 -22.79 14.85 6.86
N GLY A 291 -24.08 14.51 6.72
CA GLY A 291 -24.66 13.35 7.38
C GLY A 291 -24.38 13.37 8.89
N THR A 292 -23.88 12.27 9.43
CA THR A 292 -23.48 12.13 10.85
C THR A 292 -22.10 12.72 11.16
N ASN A 293 -21.32 13.14 10.16
CA ASN A 293 -19.89 13.46 10.27
C ASN A 293 -19.57 14.97 10.30
N LYS A 294 -20.51 15.84 10.70
CA LYS A 294 -20.26 17.29 10.78
C LYS A 294 -19.17 17.64 11.79
N GLY A 295 -19.18 16.96 12.95
CA GLY A 295 -18.41 17.36 14.13
C GLY A 295 -18.99 18.61 14.80
N LYS A 296 -18.45 18.98 15.97
CA LYS A 296 -18.92 20.14 16.76
C LYS A 296 -18.04 21.39 16.60
N ASN A 297 -16.85 21.25 16.03
CA ASN A 297 -15.82 22.28 16.12
C ASN A 297 -15.84 23.26 14.94
N TYR A 298 -16.05 22.76 13.72
CA TYR A 298 -16.04 23.59 12.52
C TYR A 298 -17.44 24.02 12.12
N THR A 299 -17.58 25.28 11.75
CA THR A 299 -18.83 25.79 11.18
C THR A 299 -18.93 25.50 9.68
N GLU A 300 -20.14 25.62 9.13
CA GLU A 300 -20.35 25.40 7.69
C GLU A 300 -19.74 26.51 6.83
N GLU A 301 -19.59 27.71 7.38
CA GLU A 301 -18.91 28.82 6.71
C GLU A 301 -17.40 28.58 6.62
N GLU A 302 -16.79 28.12 7.71
CA GLU A 302 -15.38 27.71 7.74
C GLU A 302 -15.11 26.58 6.74
N ASP A 303 -15.88 25.49 6.80
CA ASP A 303 -15.68 24.35 5.90
C ASP A 303 -15.84 24.73 4.42
N ARG A 304 -16.82 25.58 4.11
CA ARG A 304 -17.02 26.11 2.76
C ARG A 304 -15.79 26.87 2.29
N PHE A 305 -15.25 27.74 3.13
CA PHE A 305 -14.03 28.47 2.80
C PHE A 305 -12.85 27.53 2.62
N LEU A 306 -12.65 26.54 3.49
CA LEU A 306 -11.57 25.57 3.38
C LEU A 306 -11.61 24.83 2.04
N VAL A 307 -12.77 24.31 1.65
CA VAL A 307 -12.93 23.57 0.37
C VAL A 307 -12.74 24.51 -0.83
N CYS A 308 -13.32 25.70 -0.81
CA CYS A 308 -13.20 26.67 -1.92
C CYS A 308 -11.77 27.19 -2.08
N MET A 309 -11.10 27.48 -0.96
CA MET A 309 -9.72 27.97 -0.98
C MET A 309 -8.73 26.85 -1.35
N LEU A 310 -8.94 25.62 -0.86
CA LEU A 310 -8.14 24.46 -1.26
C LEU A 310 -8.24 24.18 -2.76
N HIS A 311 -9.44 24.30 -3.34
CA HIS A 311 -9.64 24.18 -4.78
C HIS A 311 -8.92 25.30 -5.54
N LYS A 312 -9.03 26.55 -5.08
CA LYS A 312 -8.39 27.71 -5.70
C LYS A 312 -6.86 27.64 -5.66
N LEU A 313 -6.27 27.20 -4.55
CA LEU A 313 -4.82 27.06 -4.37
C LEU A 313 -4.26 25.85 -5.13
N GLY A 314 -5.09 24.83 -5.35
CA GLY A 314 -4.72 23.58 -5.98
C GLY A 314 -4.29 22.54 -4.94
N PHE A 315 -5.11 21.51 -4.75
CA PHE A 315 -4.89 20.44 -3.76
C PHE A 315 -3.53 19.72 -3.88
N ASP A 316 -2.98 19.61 -5.09
CA ASP A 316 -1.72 18.89 -5.35
C ASP A 316 -0.46 19.74 -5.15
N LYS A 317 -0.60 21.02 -4.80
CA LYS A 317 0.56 21.89 -4.60
C LYS A 317 1.29 21.50 -3.31
N GLU A 318 2.62 21.49 -3.38
CA GLU A 318 3.45 21.34 -2.19
C GLU A 318 3.15 22.45 -1.17
N ASN A 319 3.05 22.11 0.11
CA ASN A 319 2.71 23.03 1.21
C ASN A 319 1.36 23.76 1.09
N VAL A 320 0.41 23.24 0.29
CA VAL A 320 -0.93 23.86 0.11
C VAL A 320 -1.64 24.17 1.42
N TYR A 321 -1.45 23.37 2.47
CA TYR A 321 -2.11 23.57 3.76
C TYR A 321 -1.50 24.69 4.60
N GLU A 322 -0.22 25.04 4.40
CA GLU A 322 0.36 26.25 5.00
C GLU A 322 -0.14 27.50 4.26
N GLU A 323 -0.26 27.45 2.94
CA GLU A 323 -0.87 28.54 2.17
C GLU A 323 -2.35 28.72 2.53
N LEU A 324 -3.09 27.62 2.72
CA LEU A 324 -4.48 27.63 3.19
C LEU A 324 -4.58 28.28 4.57
N ARG A 325 -3.69 27.92 5.49
CA ARG A 325 -3.61 28.51 6.83
C ARG A 325 -3.35 30.01 6.77
N TYR A 326 -2.44 30.45 5.90
CA TYR A 326 -2.19 31.86 5.67
C TYR A 326 -3.46 32.55 5.12
N ALA A 327 -4.13 31.95 4.13
CA ALA A 327 -5.37 32.47 3.56
C ALA A 327 -6.49 32.61 4.61
N CYS A 328 -6.64 31.63 5.52
CA CYS A 328 -7.59 31.73 6.64
C CYS A 328 -7.30 32.92 7.56
N ARG A 329 -6.02 33.27 7.76
CA ARG A 329 -5.63 34.43 8.60
C ARG A 329 -5.90 35.77 7.94
N GLN A 330 -5.71 35.84 6.63
CA GLN A 330 -5.91 37.06 5.83
C GLN A 330 -7.38 37.34 5.51
N ALA A 331 -8.22 36.31 5.50
CA ALA A 331 -9.65 36.43 5.23
C ALA A 331 -10.36 37.33 6.27
N PRO A 332 -10.94 38.48 5.87
CA PRO A 332 -11.59 39.40 6.79
C PRO A 332 -12.82 38.82 7.50
N GLN A 333 -13.55 37.89 6.87
CA GLN A 333 -14.72 37.25 7.49
C GLN A 333 -14.36 36.44 8.74
N PHE A 334 -13.11 35.96 8.85
CA PHE A 334 -12.60 35.25 10.03
C PHE A 334 -11.84 36.19 10.97
N ARG A 335 -12.05 37.52 10.91
CA ARG A 335 -11.31 38.49 11.72
C ARG A 335 -11.30 38.15 13.20
N PHE A 336 -12.45 37.70 13.71
CA PHE A 336 -12.69 37.34 15.11
C PHE A 336 -12.79 35.83 15.37
N ASP A 337 -12.70 35.00 14.32
CA ASP A 337 -12.69 33.55 14.46
C ASP A 337 -11.30 33.08 14.88
N TRP A 338 -11.08 33.05 16.18
CA TRP A 338 -9.82 32.59 16.76
C TRP A 338 -9.64 31.07 16.64
N PHE A 339 -10.74 30.31 16.57
CA PHE A 339 -10.68 28.87 16.41
C PHE A 339 -10.04 28.49 15.08
N LEU A 340 -10.55 29.02 13.96
CA LEU A 340 -9.99 28.75 12.64
C LEU A 340 -8.56 29.27 12.50
N LYS A 341 -8.27 30.47 13.04
CA LYS A 341 -6.94 31.10 12.95
C LYS A 341 -5.85 30.41 13.79
N SER A 342 -6.25 29.71 14.84
CA SER A 342 -5.33 28.94 15.71
C SER A 342 -4.98 27.56 15.15
N ARG A 343 -5.68 27.07 14.11
CA ARG A 343 -5.40 25.76 13.53
C ARG A 343 -4.01 25.68 12.90
N THR A 344 -3.40 24.52 13.05
CA THR A 344 -2.16 24.14 12.35
C THR A 344 -2.47 23.64 10.94
N ALA A 345 -1.48 23.65 10.04
CA ALA A 345 -1.66 23.11 8.69
C ALA A 345 -2.07 21.64 8.71
N MET A 346 -1.53 20.84 9.64
CA MET A 346 -1.91 19.43 9.80
C MET A 346 -3.37 19.25 10.22
N GLU A 347 -3.90 20.11 11.10
CA GLU A 347 -5.31 20.05 11.49
C GLU A 347 -6.25 20.47 10.36
N LEU A 348 -5.87 21.51 9.61
CA LEU A 348 -6.60 21.93 8.41
C LEU A 348 -6.57 20.83 7.34
N GLN A 349 -5.43 20.15 7.16
CA GLN A 349 -5.31 19.00 6.26
C GLN A 349 -6.26 17.87 6.67
N ARG A 350 -6.29 17.49 7.96
CA ARG A 350 -7.22 16.47 8.46
C ARG A 350 -8.67 16.86 8.19
N ARG A 351 -9.04 18.12 8.46
CA ARG A 351 -10.40 18.61 8.20
C ARG A 351 -10.73 18.56 6.71
N CYS A 352 -9.85 19.08 5.85
CA CYS A 352 -10.03 19.04 4.41
C CYS A 352 -10.18 17.61 3.88
N ASN A 353 -9.39 16.65 4.37
CA ASN A 353 -9.52 15.24 4.00
C ASN A 353 -10.91 14.67 4.37
N THR A 354 -11.45 15.04 5.54
CA THR A 354 -12.83 14.67 5.90
C THR A 354 -13.85 15.29 4.94
N LEU A 355 -13.71 16.58 4.62
CA LEU A 355 -14.63 17.29 3.71
C LEU A 355 -14.57 16.72 2.29
N ILE A 356 -13.39 16.36 1.80
CA ILE A 356 -13.18 15.70 0.51
C ILE A 356 -13.95 14.37 0.48
N THR A 357 -13.81 13.53 1.52
CA THR A 357 -14.54 12.25 1.59
C THR A 357 -16.06 12.45 1.58
N LEU A 358 -16.57 13.50 2.22
CA LEU A 358 -18.00 13.85 2.18
C LEU A 358 -18.43 14.26 0.77
N ILE A 359 -17.62 15.06 0.08
CA ILE A 359 -17.89 15.50 -1.30
C ILE A 359 -17.83 14.31 -2.28
N GLU A 360 -16.86 13.40 -2.12
CA GLU A 360 -16.77 12.19 -2.94
C GLU A 360 -18.00 11.29 -2.76
N ARG A 361 -18.45 11.08 -1.52
CA ARG A 361 -19.69 10.33 -1.24
C ARG A 361 -20.91 11.01 -1.86
N GLU A 362 -21.04 12.32 -1.68
CA GLU A 362 -22.13 13.10 -2.26
C GLU A 362 -22.15 13.02 -3.79
N ASN A 363 -20.98 13.11 -4.44
CA ASN A 363 -20.86 12.96 -5.88
C ASN A 363 -21.27 11.55 -6.33
N ALA A 364 -20.83 10.50 -5.64
CA ALA A 364 -21.20 9.13 -5.97
C ALA A 364 -22.71 8.89 -5.87
N GLU A 365 -23.36 9.40 -4.82
CA GLU A 365 -24.82 9.32 -4.65
C GLU A 365 -25.58 10.08 -5.76
N LEU A 366 -25.06 11.23 -6.21
CA LEU A 366 -25.65 11.99 -7.30
C LEU A 366 -25.47 11.31 -8.65
N GLU A 367 -24.28 10.79 -8.94
CA GLU A 367 -24.00 10.02 -10.16
C GLU A 367 -24.89 8.76 -10.24
N GLU A 368 -25.12 8.08 -9.11
CA GLU A 368 -26.02 6.93 -9.06
C GLU A 368 -27.48 7.33 -9.32
N LYS A 369 -27.96 8.43 -8.71
CA LYS A 369 -29.31 8.96 -8.97
C LYS A 369 -29.49 9.34 -10.44
N GLU A 370 -28.53 10.02 -11.05
CA GLU A 370 -28.57 10.35 -12.48
C GLU A 370 -28.59 9.09 -13.36
N ARG A 371 -27.82 8.05 -13.01
CA ARG A 371 -27.81 6.78 -13.73
C ARG A 371 -29.15 6.05 -13.60
N GLN A 372 -29.76 6.07 -12.42
CA GLN A 372 -31.09 5.51 -12.20
C GLN A 372 -32.18 6.29 -12.95
N GLU A 373 -32.11 7.62 -12.99
CA GLU A 373 -33.02 8.45 -13.79
C GLU A 373 -32.87 8.23 -15.29
N LYS A 374 -31.64 8.09 -15.80
CA LYS A 374 -31.37 7.74 -17.21
C LYS A 374 -31.90 6.34 -17.55
N ARG A 375 -31.82 5.38 -16.62
CA ARG A 375 -32.42 4.04 -16.77
C ARG A 375 -33.96 4.09 -16.76
N LYS A 376 -34.56 4.94 -15.93
CA LYS A 376 -36.02 5.14 -15.90
C LYS A 376 -36.55 5.88 -17.14
N ARG A 377 -35.74 6.77 -17.74
CA ARG A 377 -36.04 7.46 -19.01
C ARG A 377 -35.70 6.59 -20.24
N GLY A 378 -36.09 5.32 -20.25
CA GLY A 378 -35.87 4.38 -21.37
C GLY A 378 -36.17 4.97 -22.77
N PRO A 379 -35.65 4.33 -23.85
CA PRO A 379 -35.55 4.94 -25.18
C PRO A 379 -36.88 5.56 -25.58
N ARG A 380 -36.89 6.85 -25.93
CA ARG A 380 -38.08 7.56 -26.42
C ARG A 380 -38.75 6.70 -27.50
N ALA A 381 -39.85 6.04 -27.13
CA ALA A 381 -40.74 5.42 -28.07
C ALA A 381 -41.34 6.53 -28.94
N GLY A 382 -41.09 6.44 -30.25
CA GLY A 382 -41.94 6.98 -31.29
C GLY A 382 -42.11 8.50 -31.33
N THR A 383 -41.22 9.17 -32.06
CA THR A 383 -41.71 10.13 -33.08
C THR A 383 -42.83 9.44 -33.88
N PRO A 384 -44.07 9.98 -33.96
CA PRO A 384 -45.03 9.49 -34.93
C PRO A 384 -44.52 9.92 -36.32
N LYS A 385 -43.80 9.03 -36.99
CA LYS A 385 -43.52 9.13 -38.42
C LYS A 385 -44.87 9.08 -39.15
N GLY A 386 -45.08 10.08 -40.01
CA GLY A 386 -46.33 10.34 -40.70
C GLY A 386 -46.90 9.12 -41.42
N THR A 387 -48.20 8.94 -41.24
CA THR A 387 -49.02 8.10 -42.10
C THR A 387 -49.13 8.75 -43.47
N GLN A 388 -48.52 8.07 -44.46
CA GLN A 388 -48.73 8.31 -45.88
C GLN A 388 -50.23 8.25 -46.19
N LYS A 389 -50.80 9.40 -46.57
CA LYS A 389 -52.15 9.51 -47.11
C LYS A 389 -52.09 9.13 -48.59
N ARG A 390 -52.52 7.91 -48.92
CA ARG A 390 -52.85 7.51 -50.31
C ARG A 390 -54.04 8.34 -50.79
N LYS A 391 -53.92 8.86 -52.01
CA LYS A 391 -54.99 9.50 -52.78
C LYS A 391 -56.14 8.52 -53.04
N ALA A 392 -57.37 9.00 -52.91
CA ALA A 392 -58.52 8.61 -53.72
C ALA A 392 -59.56 9.74 -53.68
N ASP A 393 -60.26 9.86 -54.80
CA ASP A 393 -61.05 10.96 -55.32
C ASP A 393 -62.36 11.24 -54.57
N GLY A 394 -62.91 12.46 -54.76
CA GLY A 394 -64.30 12.79 -54.41
C GLY A 394 -64.52 14.19 -53.83
N THR A 395 -64.73 15.17 -54.71
CA THR A 395 -65.40 16.47 -54.43
C THR A 395 -66.93 16.27 -54.32
N PRO A 396 -67.77 17.30 -54.07
CA PRO A 396 -67.63 18.57 -53.33
C PRO A 396 -68.85 18.87 -52.40
N ASP A 397 -68.67 19.68 -51.35
CA ASP A 397 -69.61 20.74 -50.87
C ASP A 397 -69.10 21.18 -49.48
N GLY A 398 -69.10 22.42 -49.03
CA GLY A 398 -69.60 23.67 -49.58
C GLY A 398 -69.44 24.72 -48.46
N ARG A 399 -69.21 25.96 -48.87
CA ARG A 399 -69.49 27.22 -48.13
C ARG A 399 -68.55 27.61 -46.97
N GLY A 400 -68.00 28.82 -47.11
CA GLY A 400 -68.08 29.80 -46.02
C GLY A 400 -66.78 30.32 -45.40
N ARG A 401 -66.10 31.24 -46.10
CA ARG A 401 -65.31 32.37 -45.58
C ARG A 401 -65.96 33.08 -44.34
N PRO A 402 -65.31 34.07 -43.69
CA PRO A 402 -63.88 34.27 -43.37
C PRO A 402 -63.60 34.83 -41.95
N LYS A 403 -62.30 34.85 -41.61
CA LYS A 403 -61.56 35.79 -40.73
C LYS A 403 -62.29 37.08 -40.30
N LYS A 404 -62.11 37.44 -39.03
CA LYS A 404 -61.79 38.83 -38.62
C LYS A 404 -60.67 38.88 -37.59
N LYS A 405 -59.56 39.48 -38.01
CA LYS A 405 -58.60 40.21 -37.18
C LYS A 405 -59.26 41.50 -36.67
N LYS A 406 -58.79 41.97 -35.51
CA LYS A 406 -58.53 43.36 -35.06
C LYS A 406 -58.74 43.38 -33.54
N ALA A 407 -57.98 44.11 -32.73
CA ALA A 407 -56.87 45.03 -32.93
C ALA A 407 -56.01 44.97 -31.66
#